data_AF-A0A2S2NYL0-F1
#
_entry.id   AF-A0A2S2NYL0-F1
#
_cell.length_a   1.000
_cell.length_b   1.000
_cell.length_c   1.000
_cell.angle_alpha   90.00
_cell.angle_beta   90.00
_cell.angle_gamma   90.00
#
_symmetry.space_group_name_H-M   'P 1'
#
loop_
_entity.id
_entity.type
_entity.pdbx_description
1 polymer ?
#
loop_
_entity_poly.entity_id
_entity_poly.type
_entity_poly.pdbx_seq_one_letter_code
_entity_poly.pdbx_strand_id
1 'polypeptide(L)'
;MAPSPRIMSPLGFAVNRQYPRRSTRYSDYYDDAEPCEFDDNNPDHIKPVPIWLCVLLVVSYIIMGAFLFKSWENWEFPDSAYFCFITLTTIGFGDFVPAQRVMNKGDDTKLRIWFCSLYLLFGIALLAMSFNLVQEEVISNVKTVARHLGIIKDEDEEESE
;
A
#
# COMPACT_ATOMS: atom_id res chain seq x y z
N MET A 1 22.83 24.54 -45.20
CA MET A 1 22.11 23.44 -44.55
C MET A 1 21.77 22.39 -45.58
N ALA A 2 22.33 21.19 -45.46
CA ALA A 2 21.93 20.04 -46.29
C ALA A 2 20.71 19.37 -45.63
N PRO A 3 19.68 18.94 -46.38
CA PRO A 3 18.55 18.22 -45.81
C PRO A 3 19.00 16.81 -45.40
N SER A 4 18.63 16.40 -44.18
CA SER A 4 18.91 15.07 -43.65
C SER A 4 18.22 13.97 -44.49
N PRO A 5 18.87 12.83 -44.74
CA PRO A 5 18.31 11.75 -45.56
C PRO A 5 17.14 11.06 -44.84
N ARG A 6 15.95 11.16 -45.44
CA ARG A 6 14.77 10.39 -45.03
C ARG A 6 14.97 8.93 -45.41
N ILE A 7 15.14 8.07 -44.41
CA ILE A 7 15.12 6.62 -44.57
C ILE A 7 13.68 6.22 -44.93
N MET A 8 13.45 6.00 -46.22
CA MET A 8 12.17 5.54 -46.75
C MET A 8 12.14 4.00 -46.70
N SER A 9 11.08 3.43 -46.13
CA SER A 9 10.85 1.99 -46.19
C SER A 9 10.51 1.57 -47.63
N PRO A 10 10.86 0.35 -48.07
CA PRO A 10 10.63 -0.10 -49.46
C PRO A 10 9.16 -0.17 -49.90
N LEU A 11 8.20 0.09 -49.00
CA LEU A 11 6.76 0.16 -49.29
C LEU A 11 6.14 1.57 -49.14
N GLY A 12 6.94 2.63 -49.00
CA GLY A 12 6.45 4.02 -49.05
C GLY A 12 5.63 4.47 -47.83
N PHE A 13 5.51 3.65 -46.78
CA PHE A 13 4.91 4.06 -45.52
C PHE A 13 5.98 4.62 -44.57
N ALA A 14 5.68 5.77 -43.97
CA ALA A 14 6.48 6.33 -42.89
C ALA A 14 6.49 5.36 -41.71
N VAL A 15 7.63 4.75 -41.42
CA VAL A 15 7.82 3.98 -40.19
C VAL A 15 8.06 4.98 -39.08
N ASN A 16 6.99 5.32 -38.37
CA ASN A 16 7.09 6.05 -37.11
C ASN A 16 7.66 5.07 -36.08
N ARG A 17 8.94 5.21 -35.74
CA ARG A 17 9.61 4.36 -34.75
C ARG A 17 9.06 4.77 -33.38
N GLN A 18 7.92 4.20 -33.01
CA GLN A 18 7.36 4.31 -31.67
C GLN A 18 8.32 3.65 -30.70
N TYR A 19 9.08 4.47 -29.99
CA TYR A 19 9.70 4.05 -28.73
C TYR A 19 8.53 3.85 -27.76
N PRO A 20 8.30 2.65 -27.20
CA PRO A 20 7.29 2.53 -26.17
C PRO A 20 7.84 3.26 -24.94
N ARG A 21 7.28 4.44 -24.66
CA ARG A 21 7.46 5.20 -23.42
C ARG A 21 6.93 4.33 -22.29
N ARG A 22 7.80 3.48 -21.74
CA ARG A 22 7.52 2.55 -20.66
C ARG A 22 7.47 3.32 -19.32
N SER A 23 6.47 4.17 -19.15
CA SER A 23 6.15 4.74 -17.83
C SER A 23 4.73 5.34 -17.78
N THR A 24 3.72 4.57 -18.23
CA THR A 24 2.30 4.93 -18.00
C THR A 24 1.47 3.74 -17.54
N ARG A 25 2.02 2.52 -17.50
CA ARG A 25 1.24 1.30 -17.25
C ARG A 25 0.78 1.13 -15.79
N TYR A 26 1.30 1.90 -14.83
CA TYR A 26 0.85 1.75 -13.44
C TYR A 26 -0.47 2.49 -13.17
N SER A 27 -0.85 3.47 -13.99
CA SER A 27 -2.08 4.25 -13.78
C SER A 27 -3.31 3.65 -14.45
N ASP A 28 -3.16 2.70 -15.38
CA ASP A 28 -4.28 2.11 -16.14
C ASP A 28 -4.88 0.86 -15.47
N TYR A 29 -4.32 0.35 -14.37
CA TYR A 29 -4.77 -0.93 -13.78
C TYR A 29 -6.01 -0.82 -12.89
N TYR A 30 -6.45 0.39 -12.53
CA TYR A 30 -7.70 0.62 -11.80
C TYR A 30 -8.93 0.84 -12.70
N ASP A 31 -8.77 0.73 -14.02
CA ASP A 31 -9.81 1.11 -15.00
C ASP A 31 -10.66 -0.08 -15.53
N ASP A 32 -10.31 -1.33 -15.18
CA ASP A 32 -10.88 -2.53 -15.84
C ASP A 32 -11.75 -3.42 -14.91
N ALA A 33 -12.60 -2.81 -14.10
CA ALA A 33 -13.76 -3.50 -13.52
C ALA A 33 -15.01 -3.07 -14.29
N GLU A 34 -15.67 -4.04 -14.95
CA GLU A 34 -16.84 -3.82 -15.81
C GLU A 34 -17.86 -2.81 -15.22
N PRO A 35 -18.40 -1.90 -16.06
CA PRO A 35 -19.21 -0.79 -15.60
C PRO A 35 -20.59 -1.29 -15.16
N CYS A 36 -20.90 -1.14 -13.87
CA CYS A 36 -22.29 -1.06 -13.44
C CYS A 36 -22.84 0.27 -13.99
N GLU A 37 -23.85 0.22 -14.85
CA GLU A 37 -24.43 1.40 -15.49
C GLU A 37 -24.75 2.48 -14.43
N PHE A 38 -24.03 3.60 -14.49
CA PHE A 38 -24.20 4.74 -13.62
C PHE A 38 -24.25 6.02 -14.45
N ASP A 39 -25.28 6.81 -14.15
CA ASP A 39 -25.73 8.03 -14.80
C ASP A 39 -24.62 9.10 -14.97
N ASP A 40 -24.44 9.58 -16.21
CA ASP A 40 -23.40 10.48 -16.73
C ASP A 40 -23.57 11.95 -16.26
N ASN A 41 -23.59 12.21 -14.94
CA ASN A 41 -23.68 13.58 -14.40
C ASN A 41 -22.81 13.87 -13.16
N ASN A 42 -21.81 13.05 -12.83
CA ASN A 42 -20.85 13.38 -11.78
C ASN A 42 -19.50 12.67 -12.03
N PRO A 43 -18.38 13.38 -12.25
CA PRO A 43 -17.09 12.73 -12.37
C PRO A 43 -16.72 12.17 -10.99
N ASP A 44 -16.76 10.84 -10.86
CA ASP A 44 -16.47 10.14 -9.61
C ASP A 44 -14.99 10.31 -9.24
N HIS A 45 -14.75 11.40 -8.51
CA HIS A 45 -13.52 11.73 -7.84
C HIS A 45 -13.21 10.59 -6.85
N ILE A 46 -12.32 9.67 -7.22
CA ILE A 46 -11.77 8.67 -6.28
C ILE A 46 -11.13 9.48 -5.16
N LYS A 47 -11.78 9.49 -4.00
CA LYS A 47 -11.33 10.28 -2.85
C LYS A 47 -10.10 9.57 -2.29
N PRO A 48 -8.92 10.24 -2.21
CA PRO A 48 -7.76 9.64 -1.58
C PRO A 48 -8.12 9.26 -0.14
N VAL A 49 -7.86 8.00 0.23
CA VAL A 49 -8.13 7.51 1.58
C VAL A 49 -7.16 8.22 2.50
N PRO A 50 -7.64 9.04 3.46
CA PRO A 50 -6.75 9.87 4.25
C PRO A 50 -5.79 8.99 5.06
N ILE A 51 -4.51 9.37 5.11
CA ILE A 51 -3.47 8.67 5.90
C ILE A 51 -3.93 8.45 7.35
N TRP A 52 -4.64 9.42 7.92
CA TRP A 52 -5.21 9.33 9.27
C TRP A 52 -6.12 8.11 9.45
N LEU A 53 -6.90 7.73 8.43
CA LEU A 53 -7.75 6.53 8.50
C LEU A 53 -6.90 5.26 8.58
N CYS A 54 -5.83 5.17 7.78
CA CYS A 54 -4.89 4.04 7.85
C CYS A 54 -4.24 3.92 9.23
N VAL A 55 -3.76 5.05 9.78
CA VAL A 55 -3.16 5.08 11.12
C VAL A 55 -4.18 4.68 12.19
N LEU A 56 -5.40 5.21 12.15
CA LEU A 56 -6.46 4.84 13.09
C LEU A 56 -6.86 3.37 12.98
N LEU A 57 -6.88 2.81 11.78
CA LEU A 57 -7.15 1.39 11.55
C LEU A 57 -6.09 0.52 12.23
N VAL A 58 -4.81 0.79 11.99
CA VAL A 58 -3.71 0.02 12.60
C VAL A 58 -3.70 0.18 14.12
N VAL A 59 -3.89 1.40 14.64
CA VAL A 59 -3.92 1.67 16.08
C VAL A 59 -5.10 0.97 16.76
N SER A 60 -6.30 1.07 16.19
CA SER A 60 -7.48 0.39 16.74
C SER A 60 -7.31 -1.14 16.71
N TYR A 61 -6.67 -1.67 15.68
CA TYR A 61 -6.36 -3.09 15.57
C TYR A 61 -5.33 -3.58 16.63
N ILE A 62 -4.32 -2.77 16.93
CA ILE A 62 -3.36 -3.05 18.03
C ILE A 62 -4.07 -3.02 19.38
N ILE A 63 -4.90 -2.00 19.63
CA ILE A 63 -5.63 -1.88 20.90
C ILE A 63 -6.58 -3.07 21.10
N MET A 64 -7.30 -3.46 20.05
CA MET A 64 -8.17 -4.64 20.10
C MET A 64 -7.39 -5.92 20.43
N GLY A 65 -6.22 -6.13 19.79
CA GLY A 65 -5.33 -7.23 20.11
C GLY A 65 -4.83 -7.18 21.57
N ALA A 66 -4.41 -6.01 22.04
CA ALA A 66 -3.92 -5.83 23.40
C ALA A 66 -4.96 -6.23 24.45
N PHE A 67 -6.24 -5.86 24.26
CA PHE A 67 -7.32 -6.28 25.15
C PHE A 67 -7.54 -7.80 25.14
N LEU A 68 -7.47 -8.42 23.95
CA LEU A 68 -7.62 -9.87 23.77
C LEU A 68 -6.50 -10.64 24.48
N PHE A 69 -5.24 -10.28 24.25
CA PHE A 69 -4.08 -10.93 24.85
C PHE A 69 -3.95 -10.65 26.35
N LYS A 70 -4.31 -9.45 26.82
CA LYS A 70 -4.42 -9.14 28.25
C LYS A 70 -5.36 -10.13 28.95
N SER A 71 -6.54 -10.37 28.38
CA SER A 71 -7.55 -11.26 29.00
C SER A 71 -7.15 -12.73 28.97
N TRP A 72 -6.37 -13.17 27.97
CA TRP A 72 -5.98 -14.58 27.84
C TRP A 72 -4.69 -14.87 28.60
N GLU A 73 -3.63 -14.12 28.34
CA GLU A 73 -2.31 -14.37 28.91
C GLU A 73 -2.11 -13.71 30.29
N ASN A 74 -3.08 -12.91 30.76
CA ASN A 74 -2.99 -12.14 32.01
C ASN A 74 -1.76 -11.21 32.04
N TRP A 75 -1.36 -10.70 30.88
CA TRP A 75 -0.30 -9.70 30.77
C TRP A 75 -0.82 -8.31 31.11
N GLU A 76 0.08 -7.38 31.44
CA GLU A 76 -0.31 -5.98 31.56
C GLU A 76 -0.76 -5.43 30.19
N PHE A 77 -1.59 -4.39 30.20
CA PHE A 77 -2.04 -3.73 28.98
C PHE A 77 -0.87 -3.22 28.09
N PRO A 78 0.15 -2.50 28.63
CA PRO A 78 1.29 -2.08 27.83
C PRO A 78 2.10 -3.25 27.26
N ASP A 79 2.30 -4.34 28.02
CA ASP A 79 3.03 -5.53 27.54
C ASP A 79 2.28 -6.22 26.39
N SER A 80 0.95 -6.31 26.49
CA SER A 80 0.09 -6.89 25.45
C SER A 80 0.10 -6.03 24.19
N ALA A 81 0.04 -4.69 24.34
CA ALA A 81 0.13 -3.76 23.22
C ALA A 81 1.51 -3.78 22.57
N TYR A 82 2.58 -3.89 23.37
CA TYR A 82 3.94 -4.07 22.89
C TYR A 82 4.05 -5.33 22.02
N PHE A 83 3.59 -6.47 22.54
CA PHE A 83 3.55 -7.73 21.79
C PHE A 83 2.80 -7.58 20.45
N CYS A 84 1.60 -6.99 20.46
CA CYS A 84 0.84 -6.78 19.24
C CYS A 84 1.60 -5.89 18.24
N PHE A 85 2.17 -4.78 18.70
CA PHE A 85 2.92 -3.86 17.84
C PHE A 85 4.14 -4.55 17.21
N ILE A 86 5.05 -5.13 18.00
CA ILE A 86 6.29 -5.74 17.47
C ILE A 86 6.00 -6.91 16.52
N THR A 87 4.92 -7.64 16.76
CA THR A 87 4.54 -8.78 15.92
C THR A 87 3.97 -8.30 14.60
N LEU A 88 3.12 -7.28 14.64
CA LEU A 88 2.53 -6.69 13.45
C LEU A 88 3.58 -5.97 12.60
N THR A 89 4.43 -5.13 13.21
CA THR A 89 5.54 -4.47 12.50
C THR A 89 6.65 -5.42 12.07
N THR A 90 6.46 -6.74 12.23
CA THR A 90 7.40 -7.81 11.87
C THR A 90 8.81 -7.64 12.45
N ILE A 91 8.94 -6.87 13.54
CA ILE A 91 10.20 -6.74 14.30
C ILE A 91 10.48 -8.07 15.01
N GLY A 92 9.47 -8.62 15.68
CA GLY A 92 9.45 -10.01 16.14
C GLY A 92 10.60 -10.42 17.07
N PHE A 93 10.87 -9.66 18.15
CA PHE A 93 11.91 -10.02 19.12
C PHE A 93 11.71 -11.41 19.75
N GLY A 94 10.45 -11.85 19.91
CA GLY A 94 10.11 -13.17 20.44
C GLY A 94 10.27 -13.31 21.96
N ASP A 95 10.35 -12.20 22.68
CA ASP A 95 10.41 -12.13 24.15
C ASP A 95 9.04 -12.36 24.80
N PHE A 96 7.96 -11.92 24.16
CA PHE A 96 6.58 -12.24 24.51
C PHE A 96 5.97 -13.16 23.44
N VAL A 97 5.51 -14.34 23.86
CA VAL A 97 4.81 -15.29 22.99
C VAL A 97 3.60 -15.88 23.73
N PRO A 98 2.40 -15.87 23.12
CA PRO A 98 1.22 -16.47 23.73
C PRO A 98 1.39 -17.98 23.91
N ALA A 99 0.66 -18.57 24.86
CA ALA A 99 0.72 -19.99 25.22
C ALA A 99 2.04 -20.49 25.84
N GLN A 100 3.05 -19.65 26.09
CA GLN A 100 4.31 -20.09 26.71
C GLN A 100 4.14 -20.53 28.18
N ARG A 101 3.15 -19.98 28.90
CA ARG A 101 2.94 -20.23 30.33
C ARG A 101 1.85 -21.26 30.64
N VAL A 102 1.03 -21.62 29.64
CA VAL A 102 -0.18 -22.46 29.79
C VAL A 102 -0.01 -23.78 29.03
N MET A 103 1.05 -24.51 29.33
CA MET A 103 1.29 -25.87 28.79
C MET A 103 0.47 -26.97 29.48
N ASN A 104 -0.34 -26.63 30.50
CA ASN A 104 -0.96 -27.62 31.40
C ASN A 104 -2.49 -27.76 31.30
N LYS A 105 -3.17 -27.13 30.32
CA LYS A 105 -4.63 -27.23 30.17
C LYS A 105 -5.04 -27.47 28.71
N GLY A 106 -5.19 -28.75 28.37
CA GLY A 106 -5.15 -29.27 26.99
C GLY A 106 -6.20 -28.77 25.98
N ASP A 107 -7.24 -28.06 26.42
CA ASP A 107 -8.31 -27.58 25.52
C ASP A 107 -8.38 -26.04 25.41
N ASP A 108 -8.14 -25.31 26.49
CA ASP A 108 -8.13 -23.83 26.48
C ASP A 108 -6.95 -23.28 25.66
N THR A 109 -5.82 -23.98 25.65
CA THR A 109 -4.61 -23.55 24.91
C THR A 109 -4.81 -23.62 23.40
N LYS A 110 -5.59 -24.58 22.89
CA LYS A 110 -5.84 -24.73 21.45
C LYS A 110 -6.61 -23.55 20.88
N LEU A 111 -7.64 -23.08 21.60
CA LEU A 111 -8.45 -21.94 21.18
C LEU A 111 -7.60 -20.66 21.13
N ARG A 112 -6.76 -20.43 22.14
CA ARG A 112 -5.85 -19.26 22.18
C ARG A 112 -4.89 -19.23 20.99
N ILE A 113 -4.28 -20.36 20.65
CA ILE A 113 -3.36 -20.47 19.50
C ILE A 113 -4.11 -20.24 18.19
N TRP A 114 -5.31 -20.81 18.04
CA TRP A 114 -6.13 -20.60 16.84
C TRP A 114 -6.48 -19.13 16.64
N PHE A 115 -6.95 -18.45 17.68
CA PHE A 115 -7.24 -17.02 17.61
C PHE A 115 -5.98 -16.17 17.44
N CYS A 116 -4.86 -16.52 18.07
CA CYS A 116 -3.58 -15.84 17.85
C CYS A 116 -3.16 -15.93 16.38
N SER A 117 -3.23 -17.12 15.79
CA SER A 117 -2.89 -17.34 14.38
C SER A 117 -3.82 -16.54 13.46
N LEU A 118 -5.14 -16.58 13.70
CA LEU A 118 -6.11 -15.81 12.92
C LEU A 118 -5.90 -14.30 13.03
N TYR A 119 -5.62 -13.82 14.25
CA TYR A 119 -5.25 -12.42 14.49
C TYR A 119 -4.00 -12.08 13.67
N LEU A 120 -2.89 -12.79 13.85
CA LEU A 120 -1.65 -12.47 13.13
C LEU A 120 -1.82 -12.50 11.60
N LEU A 121 -2.55 -13.48 11.06
CA LEU A 121 -2.82 -13.59 9.62
C LEU A 121 -3.63 -12.39 9.10
N PHE A 122 -4.67 -11.99 9.82
CA PHE A 122 -5.45 -10.82 9.43
C PHE A 122 -4.64 -9.52 9.60
N GLY A 123 -3.83 -9.43 10.65
CA GLY A 123 -2.98 -8.28 10.94
C GLY A 123 -1.92 -8.02 9.88
N ILE A 124 -1.25 -9.07 9.37
CA ILE A 124 -0.28 -8.92 8.27
C ILE A 124 -0.98 -8.50 6.97
N ALA A 125 -2.20 -8.98 6.70
CA ALA A 125 -2.97 -8.58 5.53
C ALA A 125 -3.41 -7.11 5.61
N LEU A 126 -3.91 -6.69 6.78
CA LEU A 126 -4.25 -5.29 7.04
C LEU A 126 -3.04 -4.38 6.91
N LEU A 127 -1.88 -4.79 7.43
CA LEU A 127 -0.67 -4.01 7.30
C LEU A 127 -0.19 -3.91 5.85
N ALA A 128 -0.21 -5.00 5.09
CA ALA A 128 0.12 -4.98 3.67
C ALA A 128 -0.78 -4.00 2.90
N MET A 129 -2.10 -4.05 3.14
CA MET A 129 -3.05 -3.11 2.55
C MET A 129 -2.77 -1.66 2.98
N SER A 130 -2.52 -1.44 4.27
CA SER A 130 -2.24 -0.11 4.82
C SER A 130 -0.94 0.47 4.27
N PHE A 131 0.09 -0.36 4.07
CA PHE A 131 1.35 0.08 3.45
C PHE A 131 1.16 0.50 2.00
N ASN A 132 0.31 -0.21 1.24
CA ASN A 132 -0.01 0.20 -0.13
C ASN A 132 -0.69 1.58 -0.14
N LEU A 133 -1.68 1.81 0.74
CA LEU A 133 -2.36 3.11 0.84
C LEU A 133 -1.42 4.25 1.25
N VAL A 134 -0.56 4.00 2.26
CA VAL A 134 0.43 5.00 2.68
C VAL A 134 1.43 5.28 1.57
N GLN A 135 1.86 4.27 0.83
CA GLN A 135 2.77 4.43 -0.31
C GLN A 135 2.14 5.31 -1.40
N GLU A 136 0.89 5.04 -1.79
CA GLU A 136 0.17 5.83 -2.79
C GLU A 136 0.09 7.31 -2.40
N GLU A 137 -0.25 7.60 -1.13
CA GLU A 137 -0.37 8.98 -0.69
C GLU A 137 1.00 9.68 -0.53
N VAL A 138 2.02 8.98 -0.04
CA VAL A 138 3.39 9.52 0.02
C VAL A 138 3.87 9.88 -1.38
N ILE A 139 3.61 9.05 -2.38
CA ILE A 139 3.96 9.33 -3.78
C ILE A 139 3.23 10.59 -4.29
N SER A 140 1.93 10.73 -3.96
CA SER A 140 1.15 11.93 -4.31
C SER A 140 1.71 13.20 -3.67
N ASN A 141 2.05 13.13 -2.38
CA ASN A 141 2.64 14.23 -1.63
C ASN A 141 4.02 14.60 -2.17
N VAL A 142 4.87 13.62 -2.45
CA VAL A 142 6.22 13.86 -3.03
C VAL A 142 6.11 14.50 -4.42
N LYS A 143 5.18 14.07 -5.27
CA LYS A 143 4.96 14.71 -6.59
C LYS A 143 4.52 16.17 -6.45
N THR A 144 3.65 16.47 -5.49
CA THR A 144 3.15 17.83 -5.21
C THR A 144 4.29 18.72 -4.68
N VAL A 145 5.09 18.20 -3.75
CA VAL A 145 6.26 18.91 -3.22
C VAL A 145 7.34 19.10 -4.29
N ALA A 146 7.59 18.11 -5.15
CA ALA A 146 8.56 18.21 -6.24
C ALA A 146 8.19 19.30 -7.26
N ARG A 147 6.89 19.45 -7.59
CA ARG A 147 6.42 20.58 -8.42
C ARG A 147 6.62 21.93 -7.72
N HIS A 148 6.31 22.01 -6.43
CA HIS A 148 6.50 23.23 -5.65
C HIS A 148 7.97 23.63 -5.48
N LEU A 149 8.88 22.65 -5.44
CA LEU A 149 10.32 22.87 -5.35
C LEU A 149 10.97 23.18 -6.71
N GLY A 150 10.22 23.16 -7.83
CA GLY A 150 10.74 23.53 -9.16
C GLY A 150 11.83 22.59 -9.70
N ILE A 151 11.98 21.39 -9.13
CA ILE A 151 13.00 20.41 -9.56
C ILE A 151 12.61 19.71 -10.86
N ILE A 152 11.35 19.80 -11.28
CA ILE A 152 10.91 19.32 -12.59
C ILE A 152 10.96 20.51 -13.55
N LYS A 153 12.09 20.72 -14.22
CA LYS A 153 12.10 21.44 -15.49
C LYS A 153 11.33 20.55 -16.45
N ASP A 154 10.18 21.02 -16.93
CA ASP A 154 9.63 20.50 -18.19
C ASP A 154 10.63 20.95 -19.27
N GLU A 155 11.71 20.20 -19.47
CA GLU A 155 12.39 20.18 -20.77
C GLU A 155 11.38 19.51 -21.71
N ASP A 156 10.83 20.18 -22.73
CA ASP A 156 11.59 20.71 -23.86
C ASP A 156 10.95 22.00 -24.45
N GLU A 157 11.47 23.18 -24.07
CA GLU A 157 11.66 24.27 -25.03
C GLU A 157 13.06 24.08 -25.62
N GLU A 158 13.16 23.49 -26.81
CA GLU A 158 14.31 23.49 -27.74
C GLU A 158 13.90 22.55 -28.90
N GLU A 159 13.14 23.00 -29.89
CA GLU A 159 13.69 23.52 -31.14
C GLU A 159 12.63 24.37 -31.86
N SER A 160 12.53 25.63 -31.47
CA SER A 160 12.01 26.68 -32.35
C SER A 160 13.21 27.38 -32.99
N GLU A 161 13.77 26.80 -34.05
CA GLU A 161 14.59 27.49 -35.06
C GLU A 161 14.69 26.66 -36.35
#